data_AF-A0A972UQ26-F1
#
_entry.id   AF-A0A972UQ26-F1
#
_cell.length_a   1.000
_cell.length_b   1.000
_cell.length_c   1.000
_cell.angle_alpha   90.00
_cell.angle_beta   90.00
_cell.angle_gamma   90.00
#
_symmetry.space_group_name_H-M   'P 1'
#
loop_
_entity.id
_entity.type
_entity.pdbx_description
1 polymer ?
#
loop_
_entity_poly.entity_id
_entity_poly.type
_entity_poly.pdbx_seq_one_letter_code
_entity_poly.pdbx_strand_id
1 'polypeptide(L)'
;MNKIGLFVFAAVLMAASLSVVEQAAAFPCEKEIRAKLEEAKISKPSIASIRVIREMGEEDTFLGYEVWTRVRSCRGQYILSLTDSCYVTSAHSRLSCMAGSGRPGR
;
A
#
# COMPACT_ATOMS: atom_id res chain seq x y z
N MET A 1 42.94 34.29 -27.44
CA MET A 1 42.03 34.01 -28.58
C MET A 1 42.21 32.55 -29.00
N ASN A 2 41.14 31.76 -28.83
CA ASN A 2 40.76 30.49 -29.45
C ASN A 2 41.83 29.44 -29.83
N LYS A 3 41.68 28.22 -29.30
CA LYS A 3 40.98 27.13 -30.04
C LYS A 3 40.64 25.94 -29.14
N ILE A 4 39.36 25.61 -29.21
CA ILE A 4 38.64 24.51 -28.57
C ILE A 4 39.10 23.19 -29.19
N GLY A 5 39.29 22.17 -28.36
CA GLY A 5 39.66 20.83 -28.83
C GLY A 5 39.77 19.82 -27.71
N LEU A 6 38.75 19.72 -26.85
CA LEU A 6 38.65 18.60 -25.91
C LEU A 6 37.66 17.57 -26.48
N PHE A 7 38.25 16.47 -26.94
CA PHE A 7 37.56 15.27 -27.41
C PHE A 7 36.66 14.68 -26.32
N VAL A 8 35.42 14.44 -26.73
CA VAL A 8 34.36 13.59 -26.17
C VAL A 8 34.93 12.30 -25.56
N PHE A 9 34.43 11.85 -24.40
CA PHE A 9 33.86 10.51 -24.19
C PHE A 9 33.36 10.28 -22.75
N ALA A 10 32.04 10.08 -22.67
CA ALA A 10 31.35 9.12 -21.82
C ALA A 10 31.65 9.11 -20.29
N ALA A 11 30.87 9.89 -19.55
CA ALA A 11 30.38 9.46 -18.23
C ALA A 11 28.91 9.87 -18.08
N VAL A 12 28.06 9.29 -18.94
CA VAL A 12 26.63 9.18 -18.65
C VAL A 12 26.51 8.17 -17.52
N LEU A 13 26.77 8.62 -16.29
CA LEU A 13 26.41 7.89 -15.10
C LEU A 13 24.88 7.85 -15.10
N MET A 14 24.38 6.70 -15.53
CA MET A 14 23.03 6.21 -15.34
C MET A 14 22.63 6.32 -13.87
N ALA A 15 22.21 7.51 -13.44
CA ALA A 15 21.26 7.65 -12.35
C ALA A 15 19.86 7.51 -12.97
N ALA A 16 19.60 6.34 -13.56
CA ALA A 16 18.23 5.87 -13.73
C ALA A 16 17.74 5.54 -12.33
N SER A 17 17.37 6.58 -11.57
CA SER A 17 16.47 6.43 -10.45
C SER A 17 15.22 5.77 -11.00
N LEU A 18 15.15 4.45 -10.85
CA LEU A 18 13.93 3.67 -10.90
C LEU A 18 13.05 4.18 -9.76
N SER A 19 12.48 5.36 -9.98
CA SER A 19 11.25 5.77 -9.33
C SER A 19 10.20 4.83 -9.90
N VAL A 20 10.12 3.63 -9.32
CA VAL A 20 8.91 2.81 -9.39
C VAL A 20 7.84 3.71 -8.81
N VAL A 21 7.14 4.42 -9.69
CA VAL A 21 5.91 5.10 -9.36
C VAL A 21 4.97 3.97 -9.01
N GLU A 22 4.96 3.58 -7.75
CA GLU A 22 3.96 2.72 -7.16
C GLU A 22 2.66 3.52 -7.27
N GLN A 23 2.01 3.40 -8.44
CA GLN A 23 0.67 3.91 -8.69
C GLN A 23 -0.26 3.08 -7.80
N ALA A 24 -0.31 3.45 -6.51
CA ALA A 24 -1.50 3.25 -5.73
C ALA A 24 -2.58 4.03 -6.49
N ALA A 25 -3.40 3.30 -7.26
CA ALA A 25 -4.54 3.90 -7.93
C ALA A 25 -5.29 4.73 -6.89
N ALA A 26 -5.65 5.97 -7.21
CA ALA A 26 -6.40 6.81 -6.29
C ALA A 26 -7.75 6.12 -6.02
N PHE A 27 -7.88 5.48 -4.86
CA PHE A 27 -9.08 4.74 -4.49
C PHE A 27 -10.07 5.69 -3.81
N PRO A 28 -11.39 5.50 -3.98
CA PRO A 28 -12.36 6.16 -3.12
C PRO A 28 -12.07 5.82 -1.65
N CYS A 29 -12.30 6.78 -0.74
CA CYS A 29 -12.11 6.62 0.70
C CYS A 29 -10.65 6.44 1.18
N GLU A 30 -9.64 6.84 0.40
CA GLU A 30 -8.23 6.63 0.76
C GLU A 30 -7.88 7.23 2.13
N LYS A 31 -8.43 8.41 2.45
CA LYS A 31 -8.15 9.10 3.71
C LYS A 31 -8.63 8.27 4.91
N GLU A 32 -9.84 7.73 4.82
CA GLU A 32 -10.50 6.93 5.85
C GLU A 32 -9.80 5.57 6.00
N ILE A 33 -9.48 4.92 4.88
CA ILE A 33 -8.70 3.67 4.86
C ILE A 33 -7.35 3.88 5.54
N ARG A 34 -6.63 4.95 5.17
CA ARG A 34 -5.31 5.27 5.73
C ARG A 34 -5.40 5.53 7.24
N ALA A 35 -6.38 6.32 7.67
CA ALA A 35 -6.61 6.57 9.09
C ALA A 35 -6.84 5.26 9.88
N LYS A 36 -7.66 4.33 9.35
CA LYS A 36 -7.87 3.02 9.99
C LYS A 36 -6.65 2.11 9.98
N LEU A 37 -5.85 2.14 8.92
CA LEU A 37 -4.59 1.39 8.89
C LEU A 37 -3.59 1.93 9.91
N GLU A 38 -3.51 3.24 10.08
CA GLU A 38 -2.68 3.88 11.11
C GLU A 38 -3.17 3.56 12.53
N GLU A 39 -4.49 3.62 12.79
CA GLU A 39 -5.10 3.16 14.05
C GLU A 39 -4.75 1.69 14.35
N ALA A 40 -4.71 0.83 13.32
CA ALA A 40 -4.31 -0.57 13.43
C ALA A 40 -2.79 -0.79 13.51
N LYS A 41 -1.98 0.28 13.58
CA LYS A 41 -0.51 0.27 13.58
C LYS A 41 0.11 -0.37 12.32
N ILE A 42 -0.62 -0.37 11.21
CA ILE A 42 -0.14 -0.82 9.90
C ILE A 42 0.41 0.40 9.16
N SER A 43 1.73 0.56 9.17
CA SER A 43 2.39 1.69 8.52
C SER A 43 2.47 1.49 7.00
N LYS A 44 2.41 2.57 6.21
CA LYS A 44 2.59 2.54 4.74
C LYS A 44 3.77 1.66 4.27
N PRO A 45 4.99 1.75 4.83
CA PRO A 45 6.12 0.91 4.40
C PRO A 45 5.93 -0.58 4.72
N SER A 46 5.04 -0.95 5.64
CA SER A 46 4.73 -2.36 5.93
C SER A 46 3.70 -2.96 4.98
N ILE A 47 2.99 -2.15 4.20
CA ILE A 47 1.93 -2.60 3.30
C ILE A 47 2.54 -3.19 2.03
N ALA A 48 2.26 -4.46 1.76
CA ALA A 48 2.64 -5.14 0.53
C ALA A 48 1.72 -4.77 -0.63
N SER A 49 0.41 -4.70 -0.38
CA SER A 49 -0.59 -4.34 -1.37
C SER A 49 -1.91 -3.95 -0.69
N ILE A 50 -2.66 -3.03 -1.31
CA ILE A 50 -4.05 -2.75 -0.97
C ILE A 50 -4.90 -3.12 -2.18
N ARG A 51 -5.97 -3.87 -1.96
CA ARG A 51 -7.00 -4.14 -2.97
C ARG A 51 -8.31 -3.56 -2.49
N VAL A 52 -8.99 -2.82 -3.34
CA VAL A 52 -10.32 -2.27 -3.07
C VAL A 52 -11.31 -2.97 -3.97
N ILE A 53 -12.28 -3.62 -3.36
CA ILE A 53 -13.33 -4.41 -3.99
C ILE A 53 -14.62 -3.62 -3.82
N ARG A 54 -15.42 -3.48 -4.88
CA ARG A 54 -16.78 -2.96 -4.76
C ARG A 54 -17.71 -4.10 -4.42
N GLU A 55 -18.43 -3.94 -3.32
CA GLU A 55 -19.47 -4.87 -2.92
C GLU A 55 -20.76 -4.49 -3.64
N MET A 56 -21.31 -5.45 -4.37
CA MET A 56 -22.54 -5.33 -5.13
C MET A 56 -23.54 -6.34 -4.57
N GLY A 57 -24.77 -5.88 -4.31
CA GLY A 57 -25.88 -6.68 -3.83
C GLY A 57 -26.71 -7.28 -4.96
N GLU A 58 -27.91 -7.73 -4.62
CA GLU A 58 -28.89 -8.15 -5.60
C GLU A 58 -29.29 -6.96 -6.50
N GLU A 59 -29.61 -7.26 -7.77
CA GLU A 59 -29.99 -6.25 -8.78
C GLU A 59 -28.93 -5.16 -9.02
N ASP A 60 -27.64 -5.50 -8.91
CA ASP A 60 -26.52 -4.57 -9.09
C ASP A 60 -26.56 -3.35 -8.15
N THR A 61 -27.18 -3.48 -6.99
CA THR A 61 -27.21 -2.42 -5.97
C THR A 61 -25.82 -2.25 -5.35
N PHE A 62 -25.27 -1.04 -5.37
CA PHE A 62 -23.97 -0.77 -4.74
C PHE A 62 -24.09 -0.76 -3.21
N LEU A 63 -23.37 -1.65 -2.53
CA LEU A 63 -23.40 -1.79 -1.07
C LEU A 63 -22.26 -1.06 -0.37
N GLY A 64 -21.12 -0.92 -1.04
CA GLY A 64 -19.95 -0.26 -0.47
C GLY A 64 -18.63 -0.87 -0.95
N TYR A 65 -17.60 -0.76 -0.13
CA TYR A 65 -16.26 -1.21 -0.46
C TYR A 65 -15.72 -2.20 0.55
N GLU A 66 -15.04 -3.23 0.08
CA GLU A 66 -14.21 -4.09 0.91
C GLU A 66 -12.74 -3.89 0.56
N VAL A 67 -11.92 -3.57 1.56
CA VAL A 67 -10.52 -3.18 1.39
C VAL A 67 -9.62 -4.21 2.04
N TRP A 68 -8.87 -4.89 1.20
CA TRP A 68 -7.99 -6.00 1.56
C TRP A 68 -6.55 -5.49 1.59
N THR A 69 -6.00 -5.33 2.78
CA THR A 69 -4.64 -4.86 2.99
C THR A 69 -3.73 -6.01 3.37
N ARG A 70 -2.72 -6.28 2.54
CA ARG A 70 -1.69 -7.27 2.83
C ARG A 70 -0.49 -6.60 3.47
N VAL A 71 -0.01 -7.14 4.58
CA VAL A 71 1.18 -6.65 5.29
C VAL A 71 2.38 -7.54 4.93
N ARG A 72 3.52 -6.94 4.59
CA ARG A 72 4.74 -7.65 4.12
C ARG A 72 5.25 -8.67 5.15
N SER A 73 5.23 -8.33 6.43
CA SER A 73 5.77 -9.14 7.53
C SER A 73 4.81 -10.20 8.07
N CYS A 74 3.57 -10.25 7.58
CA CYS A 74 2.54 -11.12 8.10
C CYS A 74 1.91 -11.98 7.00
N ARG A 75 1.48 -13.19 7.36
CA ARG A 75 0.61 -14.00 6.50
C ARG A 75 -0.83 -13.58 6.75
N GLY A 76 -1.64 -13.57 5.69
CA GLY A 76 -3.04 -13.18 5.74
C GLY A 76 -3.28 -11.72 5.34
N GLN A 77 -4.44 -11.19 5.72
CA GLN A 77 -4.92 -9.89 5.25
C GLN A 77 -5.66 -9.16 6.37
N TYR A 78 -5.58 -7.84 6.34
CA TYR A 78 -6.40 -6.95 7.13
C TYR A 78 -7.55 -6.44 6.23
N ILE A 79 -8.78 -6.73 6.62
CA ILE A 79 -9.98 -6.46 5.83
C ILE A 79 -10.76 -5.34 6.51
N LEU A 80 -11.09 -4.30 5.73
CA LEU A 80 -11.96 -3.21 6.14
C LEU A 80 -13.20 -3.22 5.26
N SER A 81 -14.39 -3.14 5.85
CA SER A 81 -15.63 -2.90 5.12
C SER A 81 -16.03 -1.45 5.30
N LEU A 82 -16.36 -0.79 4.19
CA LEU A 82 -16.81 0.60 4.15
C LEU A 82 -18.15 0.67 3.42
N THR A 83 -18.98 1.64 3.79
CA THR A 83 -20.15 2.04 3.01
C THR A 83 -19.72 2.80 1.75
N ASP A 84 -20.69 3.07 0.87
CA ASP A 84 -20.58 3.97 -0.28
C ASP A 84 -20.08 5.38 0.08
N SER A 85 -20.41 5.84 1.27
CA SER A 85 -20.06 7.11 1.90
C SER A 85 -18.74 7.07 2.68
N CYS A 86 -17.92 6.02 2.49
CA CYS A 86 -16.63 5.84 3.14
C CYS A 86 -16.69 5.65 4.66
N TYR A 87 -17.86 5.34 5.23
CA TYR A 87 -17.98 5.03 6.64
C TYR A 87 -17.55 3.60 6.91
N VAL A 88 -16.61 3.39 7.84
CA VAL A 88 -16.11 2.06 8.17
C VAL A 88 -17.13 1.32 9.04
N THR A 89 -17.68 0.23 8.51
CA THR A 89 -18.67 -0.61 9.19
C THR A 89 -18.03 -1.75 9.95
N SER A 90 -16.94 -2.30 9.42
CA SER A 90 -16.22 -3.41 10.05
C SER A 90 -14.72 -3.35 9.76
N ALA A 91 -13.94 -3.91 10.68
CA ALA A 91 -12.49 -4.04 10.56
C ALA A 91 -12.05 -5.36 11.19
N HIS A 92 -11.44 -6.24 10.40
CA HIS A 92 -11.04 -7.56 10.85
C HIS A 92 -9.62 -7.88 10.39
N SER A 93 -8.78 -8.26 11.36
CA SER A 93 -7.42 -8.74 11.10
C SER A 93 -7.40 -10.26 11.07
N ARG A 94 -7.06 -10.83 9.91
CA ARG A 94 -6.64 -12.23 9.79
C ARG A 94 -5.12 -12.32 9.59
N LEU A 95 -4.38 -11.44 10.26
CA LEU A 95 -2.93 -11.39 10.18
C LEU A 95 -2.31 -12.37 11.17
N SER A 96 -1.55 -13.33 10.65
CA SER A 96 -0.60 -14.15 11.40
C SER A 96 0.79 -13.63 11.12
N CYS A 97 1.27 -12.74 11.99
CA CYS A 97 2.62 -12.20 11.88
C CYS A 97 3.60 -13.22 12.44
N MET A 98 4.66 -13.54 11.68
CA MET A 98 5.78 -14.25 12.27
C MET A 98 6.34 -13.34 13.35
N ALA A 99 6.22 -13.73 14.62
CA ALA A 99 6.98 -13.09 15.68
C ALA A 99 8.45 -13.27 15.29
N GLY A 100 9.08 -12.22 14.79
CA GLY A 100 10.51 -12.23 14.52
C GLY A 100 11.19 -12.53 15.83
N SER A 101 11.66 -13.78 16.00
CA SER A 101 12.67 -14.25 16.96
C SER A 101 12.87 -13.32 18.16
N GLY A 102 11.84 -13.12 18.97
CA GLY A 102 12.05 -12.69 20.35
C GLY A 102 12.63 -13.91 21.04
N ARG A 103 13.96 -13.95 21.22
CA ARG A 103 14.57 -14.90 22.16
C ARG A 103 13.75 -14.83 23.45
N PRO A 104 13.11 -15.93 23.91
CA PRO A 104 12.65 -15.96 25.28
C PRO A 104 13.89 -15.77 26.15
N GLY A 105 13.85 -14.79 27.04
CA GLY A 105 14.95 -14.52 27.95
C GLY A 105 15.33 -15.79 28.72
N ARG A 106 16.63 -16.04 28.78
CA ARG A 106 17.29 -16.51 30.00
C ARG A 106 18.74 -16.09 29.97
#